data_AF-A0AAJ2LNV7-F1
#
_entry.id   AF-A0AAJ2LNV7-F1
#
_cell.length_a   1.000
_cell.length_b   1.000
_cell.length_c   1.000
_cell.angle_alpha   90.00
_cell.angle_beta   90.00
_cell.angle_gamma   90.00
#
_symmetry.space_group_name_H-M   'P 1'
#
loop_
_entity.id
_entity.type
_entity.pdbx_description
1 polymer ?
#
loop_
_entity_poly.entity_id
_entity_poly.type
_entity_poly.pdbx_seq_one_letter_code
_entity_poly.pdbx_strand_id
1 'polypeptide(L)'
;DGKQRKQLFDHALQHGIDDMVDCPQPIDNFFSMINQPPAWLDPEQLNIAQEFMHSIGINANYILKDMALMGGYLLSGFNQALVLTGALNKNASQRLAETSKWWIECTAVNGLQRFSNGFKTTVHVRMIHALVRRNLQRKAEWKMDEWGLPICQIDMAATNLAFCSLFL
;
A
#
# COMPACT_ATOMS: atom_id res chain seq x y z
N ASP A 1 -24.78 -3.61 -3.72
CA ASP A 1 -24.14 -2.87 -4.84
C ASP A 1 -22.64 -2.62 -4.54
N GLY A 2 -21.78 -2.48 -5.55
CA GLY A 2 -20.34 -2.21 -5.38
C GLY A 2 -20.02 -0.81 -4.86
N LYS A 3 -20.81 0.20 -5.26
CA LYS A 3 -20.65 1.58 -4.79
C LYS A 3 -20.96 1.71 -3.30
N GLN A 4 -22.06 1.10 -2.86
CA GLN A 4 -22.43 1.03 -1.44
C GLN A 4 -21.33 0.39 -0.57
N ARG A 5 -20.73 -0.72 -1.02
CA ARG A 5 -19.62 -1.37 -0.28
C ARG A 5 -18.39 -0.46 -0.17
N LYS A 6 -18.07 0.30 -1.22
CA LYS A 6 -16.98 1.29 -1.18
C LYS A 6 -17.29 2.39 -0.18
N GLN A 7 -18.51 2.91 -0.16
CA GLN A 7 -18.92 3.95 0.80
C GLN A 7 -18.81 3.48 2.26
N LEU A 8 -19.24 2.25 2.55
CA LEU A 8 -19.11 1.68 3.90
C LEU A 8 -17.64 1.53 4.31
N PHE A 9 -16.77 1.06 3.41
CA PHE A 9 -15.34 0.97 3.68
C PHE A 9 -14.70 2.36 3.89
N ASP A 10 -15.03 3.32 3.02
CA ASP A 10 -14.52 4.69 3.11
C ASP A 10 -14.97 5.35 4.42
N HIS A 11 -16.21 5.11 4.85
CA HIS A 11 -16.72 5.56 6.15
C HIS A 11 -15.92 4.96 7.31
N ALA A 12 -15.78 3.63 7.34
CA ALA A 12 -15.02 2.92 8.37
C ALA A 12 -13.56 3.41 8.48
N LEU A 13 -12.96 3.73 7.32
CA LEU A 13 -11.61 4.27 7.24
C LEU A 13 -11.50 5.69 7.81
N GLN A 14 -12.49 6.53 7.51
CA GLN A 14 -12.50 7.94 7.89
C GLN A 14 -12.92 8.19 9.34
N HIS A 15 -13.93 7.47 9.82
CA HIS A 15 -14.62 7.76 11.08
C HIS A 15 -14.53 6.61 12.09
N GLY A 16 -14.19 5.40 11.64
CA GLY A 16 -14.22 4.21 12.49
C GLY A 16 -15.49 3.42 12.28
N ILE A 17 -15.64 2.36 13.08
CA ILE A 17 -16.77 1.42 12.97
C ILE A 17 -17.77 1.58 14.12
N ASP A 18 -17.44 2.36 15.15
CA ASP A 18 -18.22 2.46 16.39
C ASP A 18 -19.59 3.14 16.19
N ASP A 19 -19.71 4.01 15.19
CA ASP A 19 -20.91 4.75 14.83
C ASP A 19 -21.69 4.11 13.65
N MET A 20 -21.19 2.98 13.12
CA MET A 20 -21.83 2.30 11.99
C MET A 20 -22.98 1.40 12.44
N VAL A 21 -24.22 1.85 12.19
CA VAL A 21 -25.42 1.00 12.33
C VAL A 21 -25.36 -0.14 11.31
N ASP A 22 -25.58 -1.38 11.75
CA ASP A 22 -25.53 -2.61 10.94
C ASP A 22 -24.19 -2.81 10.19
N CYS A 23 -23.07 -2.57 10.88
CA CYS A 23 -21.73 -2.76 10.31
C CYS A 23 -21.54 -4.20 9.77
N PRO A 24 -21.21 -4.39 8.48
CA PRO A 24 -20.98 -5.72 7.92
C PRO A 24 -19.81 -6.44 8.60
N GLN A 25 -19.99 -7.72 8.96
CA GLN A 25 -18.95 -8.51 9.64
C GLN A 25 -17.55 -8.46 8.99
N PRO A 26 -17.40 -8.48 7.65
CA PRO A 26 -16.06 -8.36 7.05
C PRO A 26 -15.38 -7.01 7.30
N ILE A 27 -16.15 -5.92 7.42
CA ILE A 27 -15.63 -4.58 7.75
C ILE A 27 -15.25 -4.57 9.23
N ASP A 28 -16.15 -5.02 10.10
CA ASP A 28 -15.90 -5.13 11.54
C ASP A 28 -14.62 -5.92 11.86
N ASN A 29 -14.50 -7.14 11.33
CA ASN A 29 -13.30 -7.97 11.50
C ASN A 29 -12.02 -7.29 11.01
N PHE A 30 -12.07 -6.67 9.83
CA PHE A 30 -10.90 -6.02 9.25
C PHE A 30 -10.47 -4.79 10.05
N PHE A 31 -11.41 -3.94 10.44
CA PHE A 31 -11.12 -2.72 11.20
C PHE A 31 -10.72 -3.01 12.65
N SER A 32 -11.33 -4.01 13.28
CA SER A 32 -10.90 -4.51 14.58
C SER A 32 -9.45 -4.98 14.57
N MET A 33 -9.03 -5.68 13.51
CA MET A 33 -7.64 -6.12 13.35
C MET A 33 -6.67 -4.95 13.14
N ILE A 34 -6.97 -3.98 12.26
CA ILE A 34 -6.01 -2.88 11.98
C ILE A 34 -5.98 -1.80 13.07
N ASN A 35 -7.01 -1.73 13.93
CA ASN A 35 -7.05 -0.83 15.07
C ASN A 35 -6.11 -1.29 16.20
N GLN A 36 -5.64 -2.54 16.16
CA GLN A 36 -4.70 -3.08 17.15
C GLN A 36 -3.27 -2.98 16.61
N PRO A 37 -2.41 -2.11 17.19
CA PRO A 37 -1.00 -2.11 16.84
C PRO A 37 -0.36 -3.44 17.23
N PRO A 38 0.59 -3.96 16.45
CA PRO A 38 1.33 -5.16 16.82
C PRO A 38 2.07 -4.99 18.15
N ALA A 39 2.15 -6.05 18.97
CA ALA A 39 2.79 -5.98 20.28
C ALA A 39 4.28 -5.62 20.26
N TRP A 40 4.95 -5.81 19.12
CA TRP A 40 6.36 -5.46 18.93
C TRP A 40 6.57 -4.00 18.50
N LEU A 41 5.50 -3.25 18.23
CA LEU A 41 5.60 -1.88 17.73
C LEU A 41 6.10 -0.95 18.84
N ASP A 42 7.27 -0.35 18.63
CA ASP A 42 7.86 0.65 19.51
C ASP A 42 7.64 2.07 18.93
N PRO A 43 6.83 2.93 19.59
CA PRO A 43 6.59 4.29 19.14
C PRO A 43 7.86 5.16 19.10
N GLU A 44 8.84 4.91 19.97
CA GLU A 44 10.08 5.69 19.99
C GLU A 44 10.93 5.37 18.76
N GLN A 45 11.02 4.09 18.39
CA GLN A 45 11.70 3.67 17.15
C GLN A 45 11.03 4.23 15.90
N LEU A 46 9.69 4.33 15.88
CA LEU A 46 8.98 4.99 14.78
C LEU A 46 9.37 6.46 14.66
N ASN A 47 9.43 7.20 15.77
CA ASN A 47 9.83 8.60 15.76
C ASN A 47 11.26 8.78 15.23
N ILE A 48 12.21 7.96 15.70
CA ILE A 48 13.60 7.97 15.22
C ILE A 48 13.66 7.70 13.71
N ALA A 49 12.93 6.69 13.23
CA ALA A 49 12.88 6.36 11.81
C ALA A 49 12.31 7.51 10.98
N GLN A 50 11.27 8.19 11.48
CA GLN A 50 10.67 9.35 10.80
C GLN A 50 11.64 10.53 10.71
N GLU A 51 12.33 10.86 11.81
CA GLU A 51 13.35 11.91 11.82
C GLU A 51 14.49 11.60 10.83
N PHE A 52 14.96 10.36 10.83
CA PHE A 52 15.97 9.90 9.87
C PHE A 52 15.46 10.06 8.44
N MET A 53 14.26 9.54 8.11
CA MET A 53 13.69 9.62 6.77
C MET A 53 13.55 11.06 6.27
N HIS A 54 13.13 11.98 7.16
CA HIS A 54 13.03 13.40 6.82
C HIS A 54 14.40 14.07 6.62
N SER A 55 15.42 13.65 7.35
CA SER A 55 16.78 14.20 7.23
C SER A 55 17.41 13.96 5.85
N ILE A 56 17.01 12.89 5.15
CA ILE A 56 17.50 12.55 3.80
C ILE A 56 17.01 13.57 2.75
N GLY A 57 15.87 14.22 3.00
CA GLY A 57 15.33 15.26 2.13
C GLY A 57 15.09 14.78 0.69
N ILE A 58 15.46 15.60 -0.30
CA ILE A 58 15.20 15.30 -1.72
C ILE A 58 15.94 14.06 -2.23
N ASN A 59 17.03 13.64 -1.57
CA ASN A 59 17.83 12.49 -1.97
C ASN A 59 17.02 11.18 -1.91
N ALA A 60 16.02 11.12 -1.02
CA ALA A 60 15.08 10.01 -0.93
C ALA A 60 14.42 9.71 -2.28
N ASN A 61 14.08 10.75 -3.06
CA ASN A 61 13.43 10.56 -4.35
C ASN A 61 14.37 9.94 -5.38
N TYR A 62 15.67 10.28 -5.39
CA TYR A 62 16.61 9.65 -6.31
C TYR A 62 16.74 8.16 -6.02
N ILE A 63 16.86 7.79 -4.74
CA ILE A 63 16.96 6.38 -4.35
C ILE A 63 15.67 5.62 -4.69
N LEU A 64 14.52 6.11 -4.22
CA LEU A 64 13.26 5.37 -4.35
C LEU A 64 12.77 5.33 -5.81
N LYS A 65 12.89 6.44 -6.54
CA LYS A 65 12.42 6.54 -7.93
C LYS A 65 13.41 5.95 -8.92
N ASP A 66 14.69 6.27 -8.82
CA ASP A 66 15.67 5.88 -9.85
C ASP A 66 16.26 4.49 -9.58
N MET A 67 16.30 4.02 -8.32
CA MET A 67 16.86 2.71 -7.97
C MET A 67 15.77 1.69 -7.64
N ALA A 68 14.94 1.94 -6.62
CA ALA A 68 13.97 0.93 -6.16
C ALA A 68 12.87 0.67 -7.20
N LEU A 69 12.27 1.73 -7.75
CA LEU A 69 11.21 1.59 -8.75
C LEU A 69 11.73 1.00 -10.07
N MET A 70 12.85 1.52 -10.59
CA MET A 70 13.44 1.01 -11.83
C MET A 70 13.94 -0.42 -11.70
N GLY A 71 14.54 -0.77 -10.55
CA GLY A 71 14.93 -2.15 -10.23
C GLY A 71 13.71 -3.09 -10.15
N GLY A 72 12.62 -2.63 -9.53
CA GLY A 72 11.35 -3.37 -9.51
C GLY A 72 10.80 -3.65 -10.92
N TYR A 73 10.97 -2.71 -11.86
CA TYR A 73 10.62 -2.90 -13.27
C TYR A 73 11.49 -3.90 -14.03
N LEU A 74 12.55 -4.45 -13.43
CA LEU A 74 13.32 -5.54 -14.03
C LEU A 74 12.84 -6.93 -13.56
N LEU A 75 11.93 -7.03 -12.59
CA LEU A 75 11.45 -8.30 -12.04
C LEU A 75 10.22 -8.82 -12.83
N SER A 76 10.39 -9.96 -13.51
CA SER A 76 9.48 -10.39 -14.59
C SER A 76 8.03 -10.66 -14.17
N GLY A 77 7.78 -11.40 -13.09
CA GLY A 77 6.44 -11.71 -12.59
C GLY A 77 5.77 -10.52 -11.90
N PHE A 78 6.57 -9.71 -11.21
CA PHE A 78 6.15 -8.52 -10.46
C PHE A 78 5.45 -7.48 -11.37
N ASN A 79 6.01 -7.27 -12.56
CA ASN A 79 5.50 -6.27 -13.50
C ASN A 79 4.23 -6.65 -14.23
N GLN A 80 3.90 -7.94 -14.33
CA GLN A 80 2.73 -8.37 -15.09
C GLN A 80 1.44 -7.81 -14.48
N ALA A 81 1.40 -7.64 -13.16
CA ALA A 81 0.29 -6.98 -12.49
C ALA A 81 0.13 -5.52 -12.97
N LEU A 82 1.23 -4.81 -13.21
CA LEU A 82 1.21 -3.42 -13.69
C LEU A 82 0.85 -3.33 -15.18
N VAL A 83 1.32 -4.29 -15.99
CA VAL A 83 1.03 -4.38 -17.43
C VAL A 83 -0.45 -4.71 -17.66
N LEU A 84 -0.95 -5.77 -17.02
CA LEU A 84 -2.31 -6.29 -17.25
C LEU A 84 -3.42 -5.46 -16.61
N THR A 85 -3.08 -4.58 -15.66
CA THR A 85 -4.00 -3.54 -15.17
C THR A 85 -4.01 -2.30 -16.07
N GLY A 86 -3.14 -2.23 -17.09
CA GLY A 86 -2.97 -1.06 -17.95
C GLY A 86 -2.32 0.14 -17.24
N ALA A 87 -1.83 -0.09 -16.02
CA ALA A 87 -1.39 0.95 -15.11
C ALA A 87 -0.09 1.63 -15.55
N LEU A 88 0.72 0.98 -16.40
CA LEU A 88 1.93 1.57 -16.99
C LEU A 88 1.67 2.33 -18.30
N ASN A 89 0.60 2.00 -19.03
CA ASN A 89 0.43 2.48 -20.40
C ASN A 89 -0.39 3.78 -20.52
N LYS A 90 -1.26 4.08 -19.56
CA LYS A 90 -2.19 5.24 -19.65
C LYS A 90 -2.00 6.29 -18.55
N ASN A 91 -1.55 5.90 -17.35
CA ASN A 91 -1.57 6.74 -16.15
C ASN A 91 -0.25 6.71 -15.36
N ALA A 92 0.89 6.50 -16.02
CA ALA A 92 2.18 6.33 -15.34
C ALA A 92 2.54 7.52 -14.43
N SER A 93 2.39 8.76 -14.91
CA SER A 93 2.70 9.97 -14.11
C SER A 93 1.77 10.15 -12.91
N GLN A 94 0.48 9.85 -13.09
CA GLN A 94 -0.49 9.91 -11.99
C GLN A 94 -0.14 8.89 -10.90
N ARG A 95 0.22 7.66 -11.28
CA ARG A 95 0.60 6.62 -10.32
C ARG A 95 1.88 6.95 -9.59
N LEU A 96 2.86 7.52 -10.28
CA LEU A 96 4.08 7.98 -9.63
C LEU A 96 3.75 9.04 -8.57
N ALA A 97 2.88 10.01 -8.91
CA ALA A 97 2.42 11.01 -7.96
C ALA A 97 1.63 10.39 -6.79
N GLU A 98 0.78 9.39 -7.03
CA GLU A 98 0.05 8.66 -5.98
C GLU A 98 1.00 7.92 -5.03
N THR A 99 2.02 7.24 -5.56
CA THR A 99 3.05 6.56 -4.74
C THR A 99 3.88 7.56 -3.95
N SER A 100 4.33 8.67 -4.56
CA SER A 100 5.07 9.72 -3.86
C SER A 100 4.23 10.37 -2.76
N LYS A 101 2.95 10.62 -3.03
CA LYS A 101 2.02 11.15 -2.03
C LYS A 101 1.86 10.16 -0.86
N TRP A 102 1.64 8.88 -1.14
CA TRP A 102 1.54 7.86 -0.10
C TRP A 102 2.81 7.80 0.75
N TRP A 103 3.99 7.83 0.13
CA TRP A 103 5.28 7.84 0.82
C TRP A 103 5.39 9.04 1.78
N ILE A 104 5.07 10.25 1.33
CA ILE A 104 5.09 11.46 2.17
C ILE A 104 4.11 11.32 3.33
N GLU A 105 2.90 10.82 3.09
CA GLU A 105 1.88 10.71 4.13
C GLU A 105 2.20 9.66 5.19
N CYS A 106 2.75 8.50 4.80
CA CYS A 106 3.07 7.42 5.75
C CYS A 106 4.35 7.69 6.55
N THR A 107 5.25 8.54 6.03
CA THR A 107 6.47 8.97 6.73
C THR A 107 6.32 10.27 7.51
N ALA A 108 5.26 11.05 7.26
CA ALA A 108 4.96 12.27 7.99
C ALA A 108 4.91 12.05 9.51
N VAL A 109 5.18 13.10 10.28
CA VAL A 109 5.04 13.08 11.75
C VAL A 109 3.64 12.61 12.12
N ASN A 110 3.54 11.59 12.99
CA ASN A 110 2.28 10.93 13.36
C ASN A 110 1.50 10.30 12.19
N GLY A 111 2.12 10.15 11.01
CA GLY A 111 1.52 9.66 9.77
C GLY A 111 1.06 8.20 9.79
N LEU A 112 1.44 7.44 10.82
CA LEU A 112 0.96 6.06 11.05
C LEU A 112 -0.08 5.97 12.17
N GLN A 113 -0.39 7.07 12.87
CA GLN A 113 -1.44 7.08 13.88
C GLN A 113 -2.81 6.82 13.24
N ARG A 114 -3.71 6.17 13.98
CA ARG A 114 -5.09 5.93 13.52
C ARG A 114 -5.72 7.26 13.08
N PHE A 115 -6.42 7.23 11.94
CA PHE A 115 -7.04 8.39 11.28
C PHE A 115 -6.10 9.40 10.60
N SER A 116 -4.77 9.28 10.73
CA SER A 116 -3.84 10.08 9.94
C SER A 116 -3.95 9.74 8.44
N ASN A 117 -3.45 10.64 7.59
CA ASN A 117 -3.48 10.43 6.14
C ASN A 117 -2.65 9.21 5.73
N GLY A 118 -1.45 9.02 6.29
CA GLY A 118 -0.59 7.89 5.95
C GLY A 118 -1.17 6.55 6.36
N PHE A 119 -1.82 6.46 7.53
CA PHE A 119 -2.58 5.28 7.92
C PHE A 119 -3.71 5.01 6.92
N LYS A 120 -4.51 6.04 6.59
CA LYS A 120 -5.64 5.92 5.67
C LYS A 120 -5.19 5.46 4.28
N THR A 121 -4.16 6.09 3.72
CA THR A 121 -3.68 5.76 2.37
C THR A 121 -2.98 4.41 2.33
N THR A 122 -2.28 4.00 3.38
CA THR A 122 -1.71 2.65 3.51
C THR A 122 -2.80 1.58 3.51
N VAL A 123 -3.87 1.77 4.29
CA VAL A 123 -5.02 0.85 4.31
C VAL A 123 -5.76 0.84 2.97
N HIS A 124 -5.87 2.00 2.30
CA HIS A 124 -6.45 2.11 0.97
C HIS A 124 -5.63 1.34 -0.07
N VAL A 125 -4.30 1.48 -0.07
CA VAL A 125 -3.38 0.71 -0.94
C VAL A 125 -3.55 -0.80 -0.71
N ARG A 126 -3.65 -1.24 0.56
CA ARG A 126 -3.91 -2.64 0.90
C ARG A 126 -5.23 -3.15 0.29
N MET A 127 -6.28 -2.33 0.29
CA MET A 127 -7.55 -2.65 -0.35
C MET A 127 -7.43 -2.71 -1.88
N ILE A 128 -6.73 -1.76 -2.51
CA ILE A 128 -6.44 -1.79 -3.95
C ILE A 128 -5.71 -3.08 -4.32
N HIS A 129 -4.66 -3.46 -3.57
CA HIS A 129 -3.91 -4.69 -3.81
C HIS A 129 -4.80 -5.93 -3.73
N ALA A 130 -5.73 -6.00 -2.77
CA ALA A 130 -6.68 -7.11 -2.67
C ALA A 130 -7.63 -7.17 -3.88
N LEU A 131 -8.13 -6.03 -4.36
CA LEU A 131 -9.00 -5.95 -5.53
C LEU A 131 -8.26 -6.31 -6.82
N VAL A 132 -7.03 -5.80 -6.99
CA VAL A 132 -6.17 -6.11 -8.14
C VAL A 132 -5.85 -7.60 -8.17
N ARG A 133 -5.43 -8.19 -7.03
CA ARG A 133 -5.17 -9.63 -6.92
C ARG A 133 -6.39 -10.45 -7.35
N ARG A 134 -7.56 -10.15 -6.79
CA ARG A 134 -8.82 -10.84 -7.15
C ARG A 134 -9.18 -10.68 -8.63
N ASN A 135 -8.92 -9.52 -9.21
CA ASN A 135 -9.21 -9.26 -10.62
C ASN A 135 -8.28 -10.04 -11.54
N LEU A 136 -6.97 -9.96 -11.30
CA LEU A 136 -5.95 -10.62 -12.12
C LEU A 136 -6.09 -12.13 -12.12
N GLN A 137 -6.41 -12.75 -10.98
CA GLN A 137 -6.68 -14.19 -10.90
C GLN A 137 -7.83 -14.68 -11.79
N ARG A 138 -8.70 -13.78 -12.27
CA ARG A 138 -9.82 -14.11 -13.15
C ARG A 138 -9.53 -13.85 -14.64
N LYS A 139 -8.37 -13.27 -14.95
CA LYS A 139 -7.94 -12.97 -16.31
C LYS A 139 -7.28 -14.19 -16.94
N ALA A 140 -7.66 -14.51 -18.18
CA ALA A 140 -7.05 -15.62 -18.92
C ALA A 140 -5.57 -15.33 -19.25
N GLU A 141 -5.21 -14.06 -19.32
CA GLU A 141 -3.86 -13.57 -19.58
C GLU A 141 -2.92 -13.73 -18.37
N TRP A 142 -3.47 -13.97 -17.17
CA TRP A 142 -2.65 -14.21 -15.98
C TRP A 142 -2.15 -15.65 -15.96
N LYS A 143 -0.83 -15.82 -16.10
CA LYS A 143 -0.20 -17.13 -16.08
C LYS A 143 0.16 -17.55 -14.65
N MET A 144 -0.80 -18.18 -13.96
CA MET A 144 -0.62 -18.60 -12.57
C MET A 144 0.58 -19.54 -12.38
N ASP A 145 0.82 -20.45 -13.32
CA ASP A 145 1.92 -21.43 -13.23
C ASP A 145 3.31 -20.80 -13.41
N GLU A 146 3.39 -19.66 -14.10
CA GLU A 146 4.66 -18.93 -14.32
C GLU A 146 4.89 -17.84 -13.27
N TRP A 147 3.84 -17.11 -12.86
CA TRP A 147 3.97 -15.90 -12.04
C TRP A 147 3.42 -16.05 -10.62
N GLY A 148 2.73 -17.15 -10.33
CA GLY A 148 2.11 -17.39 -9.04
C GLY A 148 0.94 -16.45 -8.74
N LEU A 149 0.68 -16.26 -7.43
CA LEU A 149 -0.41 -15.42 -6.94
C LEU A 149 -0.07 -13.94 -7.15
N PRO A 150 -0.93 -13.14 -7.80
CA PRO A 150 -0.62 -11.72 -8.00
C PRO A 150 -0.43 -10.98 -6.67
N ILE A 151 0.59 -10.12 -6.58
CA ILE A 151 0.88 -9.30 -5.41
C ILE A 151 0.99 -10.21 -4.16
N CYS A 152 1.76 -11.29 -4.23
CA CYS A 152 1.88 -12.19 -3.09
C CYS A 152 2.71 -11.55 -1.95
N GLN A 153 2.77 -12.20 -0.79
CA GLN A 153 3.55 -11.68 0.34
C GLN A 153 5.05 -11.55 0.00
N ILE A 154 5.58 -12.45 -0.83
CA ILE A 154 6.97 -12.41 -1.28
C ILE A 154 7.22 -11.18 -2.16
N ASP A 155 6.32 -10.89 -3.11
CA ASP A 155 6.41 -9.69 -3.95
C ASP A 155 6.36 -8.40 -3.11
N MET A 156 5.44 -8.34 -2.14
CA MET A 156 5.33 -7.19 -1.23
C MET A 156 6.58 -7.05 -0.36
N ALA A 157 7.13 -8.16 0.15
CA ALA A 157 8.37 -8.16 0.93
C ALA A 157 9.58 -7.72 0.08
N ALA A 158 9.69 -8.17 -1.16
CA ALA A 158 10.73 -7.74 -2.09
C ALA A 158 10.67 -6.22 -2.35
N THR A 159 9.47 -5.69 -2.53
CA THR A 159 9.26 -4.23 -2.66
C THR A 159 9.66 -3.50 -1.39
N ASN A 160 9.26 -4.01 -0.23
CA ASN A 160 9.58 -3.42 1.06
C ASN A 160 11.10 -3.42 1.29
N LEU A 161 11.80 -4.52 0.98
CA LEU A 161 13.25 -4.60 1.07
C LEU A 161 13.94 -3.64 0.10
N ALA A 162 13.45 -3.50 -1.13
CA ALA A 162 13.97 -2.49 -2.04
C ALA A 162 13.82 -1.07 -1.48
N PHE A 163 12.69 -0.76 -0.82
CA PHE A 163 12.47 0.54 -0.20
C PHE A 163 13.27 0.72 1.10
N CYS A 164 13.49 -0.32 1.90
CA CYS A 164 14.22 -0.20 3.16
C CYS A 164 15.74 -0.27 2.94
N SER A 165 16.23 -1.30 2.25
CA SER A 165 17.66 -1.58 2.09
C SER A 165 18.37 -0.63 1.14
N LEU A 166 17.67 -0.01 0.20
CA LEU A 166 18.27 1.00 -0.68
C LEU A 166 18.20 2.40 -0.06
N PHE A 167 17.21 2.65 0.79
CA PHE A 167 17.01 3.94 1.45
C PHE A 167 17.97 4.18 2.62
N LEU A 168 18.31 3.11 3.35
CA LEU A 168 19.35 3.11 4.37
C LEU A 168 20.75 3.11 3.74
#